data_AF-A0A7X5VIH5-F1
#
_entry.id   AF-A0A7X5VIH5-F1
#
_cell.length_a   1.000
_cell.length_b   1.000
_cell.length_c   1.000
_cell.angle_alpha   90.00
_cell.angle_beta   90.00
_cell.angle_gamma   90.00
#
_symmetry.space_group_name_H-M   'P 1'
#
loop_
_entity.id
_entity.type
_entity.pdbx_description
1 polymer ?
#
loop_
_entity_poly.entity_id
_entity_poly.type
_entity_poly.pdbx_seq_one_letter_code
_entity_poly.pdbx_strand_id
1 'polypeptide(L)'
;MITGHNIGARIVSEFPDARNSVAEVIEMYGQDVVGPAMFSYVSVGFFHPVFSPAIQSNDVARIEQCYRFLEGLLDSPDPDIVDAAVIRVVPWTLGPDWIDATRRFGGPLLQAEVDLG
;
A
#
# COMPACT_ATOMS: atom_id res chain seq x y z
N MET A 1 12.75 -5.74 -2.05
CA MET A 1 12.75 -4.43 -1.41
C MET A 1 12.12 -3.42 -2.35
N ILE A 2 11.14 -2.66 -1.87
CA ILE A 2 10.42 -1.66 -2.66
C ILE A 2 11.20 -0.35 -2.56
N THR A 3 11.31 0.38 -3.67
CA THR A 3 12.01 1.67 -3.77
C THR A 3 11.22 2.58 -4.72
N GLY A 4 11.40 3.91 -4.67
CA GLY A 4 10.63 4.82 -5.52
C GLY A 4 10.68 4.47 -7.00
N HIS A 5 11.86 4.07 -7.50
CA HIS A 5 12.06 3.68 -8.91
C HIS A 5 11.33 2.39 -9.33
N ASN A 6 10.86 1.56 -8.40
CA ASN A 6 10.25 0.27 -8.73
C ASN A 6 8.81 0.11 -8.23
N ILE A 7 8.28 1.04 -7.42
CA ILE A 7 6.98 0.87 -6.76
C ILE A 7 5.85 0.55 -7.74
N GLY A 8 5.74 1.28 -8.86
CA GLY A 8 4.71 1.01 -9.87
C GLY A 8 4.83 -0.39 -10.47
N ALA A 9 6.04 -0.82 -10.83
CA ALA A 9 6.28 -2.16 -11.34
C ALA A 9 6.01 -3.25 -10.29
N ARG A 10 6.34 -2.99 -9.01
CA ARG A 10 6.04 -3.91 -7.91
C ARG A 10 4.54 -4.03 -7.68
N ILE A 11 3.79 -2.93 -7.72
CA ILE A 11 2.32 -2.96 -7.62
C ILE A 11 1.73 -3.82 -8.73
N VAL A 12 2.11 -3.62 -10.00
CA VAL A 12 1.56 -4.41 -11.12
C VAL A 12 1.98 -5.88 -11.06
N SER A 13 3.19 -6.17 -10.56
CA SER A 13 3.66 -7.55 -10.40
C SER A 13 2.88 -8.31 -9.34
N GLU A 14 2.54 -7.67 -8.23
CA GLU A 14 1.79 -8.27 -7.12
C GLU A 14 0.27 -8.26 -7.40
N PHE A 15 -0.21 -7.20 -8.05
CA PHE A 15 -1.62 -6.92 -8.31
C PHE A 15 -1.82 -6.56 -9.79
N PRO A 16 -1.91 -7.56 -10.69
CA PRO A 16 -1.97 -7.31 -12.13
C PRO A 16 -3.17 -6.47 -12.59
N ASP A 17 -4.27 -6.48 -11.83
CA ASP A 17 -5.47 -5.69 -12.04
C ASP A 17 -5.31 -4.21 -11.69
N ALA A 18 -4.28 -3.85 -10.89
CA ALA A 18 -3.92 -2.46 -10.65
C ALA A 18 -3.21 -1.78 -11.84
N ARG A 19 -2.94 -2.52 -12.94
CA ARG A 19 -2.19 -2.02 -14.11
C ARG A 19 -2.72 -0.70 -14.66
N ASN A 20 -4.04 -0.56 -14.78
CA ASN A 20 -4.63 0.66 -15.31
C ASN A 20 -4.45 1.83 -14.35
N SER A 21 -4.67 1.63 -13.05
CA SER A 21 -4.46 2.66 -12.04
C SER A 21 -2.99 3.09 -11.91
N VAL A 22 -2.05 2.14 -12.05
CA VAL A 22 -0.61 2.45 -12.11
C VAL A 22 -0.27 3.24 -13.38
N ALA A 23 -0.87 2.89 -14.52
CA ALA A 23 -0.67 3.64 -15.77
C ALA A 23 -1.19 5.09 -15.66
N GLU A 24 -2.32 5.32 -14.99
CA GLU A 24 -2.84 6.67 -14.73
C GLU A 24 -1.87 7.50 -13.87
N VAL A 25 -1.26 6.90 -12.84
CA VAL A 25 -0.23 7.58 -12.04
C VAL A 25 0.99 7.94 -12.90
N ILE A 26 1.41 7.04 -13.79
CA ILE A 26 2.51 7.30 -14.72
C ILE A 26 2.14 8.43 -15.71
N GLU A 27 0.91 8.48 -16.20
CA GLU A 27 0.47 9.54 -17.12
C GLU A 27 0.47 10.91 -16.44
N MET A 28 0.03 10.97 -15.17
CA MET A 28 -0.03 12.22 -14.41
C MET A 28 1.35 12.74 -14.00
N TYR A 29 2.29 11.85 -13.65
CA TYR A 29 3.55 12.25 -13.00
C TYR A 29 4.80 11.86 -13.78
N GLY A 30 4.73 10.99 -14.78
CA GLY A 30 5.89 10.39 -15.45
C GLY A 30 6.45 9.18 -14.70
N GLN A 31 7.46 8.51 -15.28
CA GLN A 31 8.02 7.26 -14.75
C GLN A 31 9.08 7.43 -13.65
N ASP A 32 9.76 8.57 -13.59
CA ASP A 32 10.99 8.76 -12.76
C ASP A 32 10.81 9.72 -11.58
N VAL A 33 9.58 9.99 -11.16
CA VAL A 33 9.32 11.08 -10.21
C VAL A 33 9.27 10.58 -8.76
N VAL A 34 10.10 11.20 -7.92
CA VAL A 34 10.14 11.09 -6.45
C VAL A 34 9.13 12.04 -5.78
N GLY A 35 8.85 11.88 -4.49
CA GLY A 35 7.93 12.75 -3.76
C GLY A 35 6.44 12.54 -4.09
N PRO A 36 5.68 13.52 -4.64
CA PRO A 36 4.21 13.44 -4.77
C PRO A 36 3.69 12.22 -5.54
N ALA A 37 4.48 11.67 -6.47
CA ALA A 37 4.13 10.47 -7.21
C ALA A 37 4.03 9.23 -6.29
N MET A 38 4.83 9.15 -5.21
CA MET A 38 4.80 8.04 -4.25
C MET A 38 3.44 7.96 -3.54
N PHE A 39 2.90 9.12 -3.15
CA PHE A 39 1.55 9.21 -2.58
C PHE A 39 0.49 8.68 -3.56
N SER A 40 0.62 9.00 -4.84
CA SER A 40 -0.30 8.53 -5.89
C SER A 40 -0.16 7.03 -6.15
N TYR A 41 1.06 6.47 -6.17
CA TYR A 41 1.23 5.02 -6.27
C TYR A 41 0.63 4.27 -5.09
N VAL A 42 0.88 4.73 -3.87
CA VAL A 42 0.33 4.10 -2.66
C VAL A 42 -1.20 4.24 -2.60
N SER A 43 -1.74 5.41 -2.91
CA SER A 43 -3.18 5.67 -2.81
C SER A 43 -3.96 5.18 -4.02
N VAL A 44 -3.63 5.66 -5.21
CA VAL A 44 -4.35 5.41 -6.47
C VAL A 44 -3.89 4.11 -7.11
N GLY A 45 -2.61 3.76 -7.02
CA GLY A 45 -2.08 2.52 -7.58
C GLY A 45 -2.39 1.28 -6.73
N PHE A 46 -2.44 1.40 -5.41
CA PHE A 46 -2.57 0.26 -4.49
C PHE A 46 -3.84 0.31 -3.61
N PHE A 47 -3.96 1.32 -2.74
CA PHE A 47 -4.98 1.31 -1.69
C PHE A 47 -6.42 1.27 -2.24
N HIS A 48 -6.77 2.20 -3.13
CA HIS A 48 -8.12 2.29 -3.68
C HIS A 48 -8.50 1.14 -4.64
N PRO A 49 -7.65 0.75 -5.62
CA PRO A 49 -8.05 -0.29 -6.57
C PRO A 49 -7.87 -1.72 -6.04
N VAL A 50 -7.02 -1.93 -5.04
CA VAL A 50 -6.69 -3.28 -4.56
C VAL A 50 -7.11 -3.49 -3.11
N PHE A 51 -6.56 -2.71 -2.19
CA PHE A 51 -6.67 -3.02 -0.76
C PHE A 51 -8.10 -2.81 -0.25
N SER A 52 -8.69 -1.64 -0.48
CA SER A 52 -10.06 -1.34 -0.05
C SER A 52 -11.09 -2.35 -0.61
N PRO A 53 -11.10 -2.69 -1.91
CA PRO A 53 -11.98 -3.72 -2.45
C PRO A 53 -11.77 -5.11 -1.84
N ALA A 54 -10.53 -5.50 -1.51
CA ALA A 54 -10.25 -6.79 -0.88
C ALA A 54 -10.89 -6.89 0.51
N ILE A 55 -10.81 -5.82 1.29
CA ILE A 55 -11.47 -5.72 2.61
C ILE A 55 -12.99 -5.75 2.45
N GLN A 56 -13.54 -4.94 1.55
CA GLN A 56 -14.99 -4.86 1.32
C GLN A 56 -15.61 -6.18 0.83
N SER A 57 -14.88 -6.93 0.01
CA SER A 57 -15.33 -8.24 -0.50
C SER A 57 -14.98 -9.40 0.45
N ASN A 58 -14.27 -9.13 1.55
CA ASN A 58 -13.73 -10.13 2.47
C ASN A 58 -12.91 -11.23 1.76
N ASP A 59 -12.16 -10.85 0.72
CA ASP A 59 -11.22 -11.73 0.02
C ASP A 59 -9.98 -11.95 0.88
N VAL A 60 -10.05 -12.93 1.77
CA VAL A 60 -9.00 -13.21 2.77
C VAL A 60 -7.62 -13.38 2.13
N ALA A 61 -7.52 -14.09 1.00
CA ALA A 61 -6.23 -14.33 0.35
C ALA A 61 -5.63 -13.02 -0.17
N ARG A 62 -6.48 -12.15 -0.73
CA ARG A 62 -6.04 -10.85 -1.23
C ARG A 62 -5.75 -9.85 -0.11
N ILE A 63 -6.52 -9.89 0.97
CA ILE A 63 -6.25 -9.11 2.19
C ILE A 63 -4.84 -9.45 2.71
N GLU A 64 -4.54 -10.74 2.86
CA GLU A 64 -3.23 -11.20 3.33
C GLU A 64 -2.09 -10.72 2.40
N GLN A 65 -2.29 -10.77 1.09
CA GLN A 65 -1.33 -10.24 0.12
C GLN A 65 -1.15 -8.73 0.25
N CYS A 66 -2.25 -7.97 0.47
CA CYS A 66 -2.19 -6.52 0.67
C CYS A 66 -1.41 -6.14 1.92
N TYR A 67 -1.63 -6.85 3.04
CA TYR A 67 -0.87 -6.59 4.27
C TYR A 67 0.61 -6.92 4.12
N ARG A 68 0.97 -8.02 3.43
CA ARG A 68 2.38 -8.31 3.11
C ARG A 68 3.01 -7.22 2.24
N PHE A 69 2.25 -6.70 1.27
CA PHE A 69 2.74 -5.62 0.43
C PHE A 69 2.93 -4.33 1.23
N LEU A 70 1.96 -3.96 2.08
CA LEU A 70 2.05 -2.81 2.97
C LEU A 70 3.26 -2.92 3.92
N GLU A 71 3.49 -4.09 4.52
CA GLU A 71 4.66 -4.33 5.35
C GLU A 71 5.96 -4.09 4.55
N GLY A 72 6.00 -4.52 3.29
CA GLY A 72 7.13 -4.24 2.39
C GLY A 72 7.29 -2.76 2.00
N LEU A 73 6.23 -1.95 2.08
CA LEU A 73 6.33 -0.49 1.93
C LEU A 73 6.90 0.15 3.20
N LEU A 74 6.49 -0.34 4.39
CA LEU A 74 6.99 0.15 5.68
C LEU A 74 8.46 -0.23 5.92
N ASP A 75 8.91 -1.37 5.38
CA ASP A 75 10.31 -1.82 5.41
C ASP A 75 11.16 -1.23 4.26
N SER A 76 10.62 -0.27 3.50
CA SER A 76 11.34 0.37 2.40
C SER A 76 12.52 1.22 2.95
N PRO A 77 13.71 1.16 2.32
CA PRO A 77 14.81 2.07 2.64
C PRO A 77 14.55 3.50 2.12
N ASP A 78 13.53 3.67 1.27
CA ASP A 78 13.13 4.94 0.69
C ASP A 78 12.10 5.62 1.62
N PRO A 79 12.46 6.72 2.30
CA PRO A 79 11.59 7.37 3.28
C PRO A 79 10.32 7.95 2.64
N ASP A 80 10.36 8.34 1.36
CA ASP A 80 9.17 8.87 0.68
C ASP A 80 8.08 7.78 0.53
N ILE A 81 8.49 6.51 0.41
CA ILE A 81 7.55 5.37 0.37
C ILE A 81 6.97 5.11 1.75
N VAL A 82 7.82 5.11 2.78
CA VAL A 82 7.39 4.89 4.16
C VAL A 82 6.39 5.98 4.56
N ASP A 83 6.72 7.25 4.32
CA ASP A 83 5.85 8.38 4.59
C ASP A 83 4.53 8.28 3.82
N ALA A 84 4.57 7.91 2.54
CA ALA A 84 3.35 7.71 1.76
C ALA A 84 2.46 6.60 2.34
N ALA A 85 3.04 5.47 2.77
CA ALA A 85 2.29 4.38 3.40
C ALA A 85 1.70 4.78 4.76
N VAL A 86 2.50 5.41 5.62
CA VAL A 86 2.11 5.89 6.94
C VAL A 86 1.04 6.97 6.85
N ILE A 87 1.08 7.86 5.85
CA ILE A 87 0.09 8.94 5.71
C ILE A 87 -1.20 8.44 5.04
N ARG A 88 -1.09 7.56 4.02
CA ARG A 88 -2.23 7.24 3.15
C ARG A 88 -2.94 5.93 3.47
N VAL A 89 -2.29 5.00 4.15
CA VAL A 89 -2.82 3.65 4.37
C VAL A 89 -2.96 3.33 5.85
N VAL A 90 -1.89 3.52 6.64
CA VAL A 90 -1.88 3.13 8.06
C VAL A 90 -3.08 3.67 8.86
N PRO A 91 -3.49 4.96 8.75
CA PRO A 91 -4.63 5.48 9.50
C PRO A 91 -5.94 4.75 9.22
N TRP A 92 -6.13 4.25 7.99
CA TRP A 92 -7.30 3.43 7.65
C TRP A 92 -7.22 2.06 8.30
N THR A 93 -6.04 1.43 8.30
CA THR A 93 -5.82 0.10 8.89
C THR A 93 -6.00 0.08 10.41
N LEU A 94 -5.82 1.23 11.06
CA LEU A 94 -6.07 1.42 12.49
C LEU A 94 -7.52 1.82 12.81
N GLY A 95 -8.32 2.08 11.76
CA GLY A 95 -9.73 2.43 11.90
C GLY A 95 -10.60 1.24 12.35
N PRO A 96 -11.79 1.52 12.90
CA PRO A 96 -12.66 0.51 13.48
C PRO A 96 -13.08 -0.59 12.50
N ASP A 97 -13.23 -0.27 11.21
CA ASP A 97 -13.67 -1.25 10.22
C ASP A 97 -12.52 -2.19 9.76
N TRP A 98 -11.28 -1.91 10.15
CA TRP A 98 -10.07 -2.54 9.59
C TRP A 98 -9.15 -3.11 10.66
N ILE A 99 -9.23 -2.63 11.91
CA ILE A 99 -8.31 -2.99 13.00
C ILE A 99 -8.25 -4.51 13.25
N ASP A 100 -9.36 -5.24 13.10
CA ASP A 100 -9.37 -6.69 13.29
C ASP A 100 -8.63 -7.42 12.16
N ALA A 101 -8.76 -6.95 10.92
CA ALA A 101 -7.95 -7.46 9.81
C ALA A 101 -6.46 -7.13 10.03
N THR A 102 -6.16 -5.93 10.54
CA THR A 102 -4.80 -5.50 10.86
C THR A 102 -4.17 -6.38 11.94
N ARG A 103 -4.87 -6.64 13.05
CA ARG A 103 -4.39 -7.56 14.09
C ARG A 103 -4.16 -8.98 13.59
N ARG A 104 -4.95 -9.41 12.61
CA ARG A 104 -4.88 -10.77 12.07
C ARG A 104 -3.79 -10.95 11.01
N PHE A 105 -3.60 -9.97 10.13
CA PHE A 105 -2.78 -10.11 8.92
C PHE A 105 -1.60 -9.14 8.86
N GLY A 106 -1.58 -8.08 9.68
CA GLY A 106 -0.51 -7.10 9.71
C GLY A 106 0.81 -7.71 10.16
N GLY A 107 1.90 -7.30 9.50
CA GLY A 107 3.25 -7.69 9.88
C GLY A 107 3.79 -6.92 11.08
N PRO A 108 5.02 -7.22 11.54
CA PRO A 108 5.58 -6.67 12.77
C PRO A 108 5.62 -5.14 12.84
N LEU A 109 5.95 -4.44 11.74
CA LEU A 109 5.99 -2.98 11.69
C LEU A 109 4.59 -2.40 11.85
N LEU A 110 3.60 -2.98 11.18
CA LEU A 110 2.22 -2.54 11.31
C LEU A 110 1.62 -2.88 12.68
N GLN A 111 2.00 -4.01 13.30
CA GLN A 111 1.59 -4.32 14.68
C GLN A 111 2.20 -3.33 15.69
N ALA A 112 3.43 -2.87 15.46
CA ALA A 112 4.03 -1.84 16.32
C ALA A 112 3.21 -0.54 16.28
N GLU A 113 2.67 -0.15 15.12
CA GLU A 113 1.74 0.98 15.01
C GLU A 113 0.40 0.73 15.73
N VAL A 114 -0.11 -0.51 15.70
CA VAL A 114 -1.33 -0.90 16.45
C VAL A 114 -1.12 -0.79 17.96
N ASP A 115 0.04 -1.20 18.47
CA ASP A 115 0.36 -1.21 19.90
C ASP A 115 0.61 0.20 20.46
N LEU A 116 0.88 1.18 19.59
CA LEU A 116 1.08 2.60 19.95
C LEU A 116 -0.22 3.41 20.00
N GLY A 117 -1.30 2.91 19.39
CA GLY A 117 -2.62 3.54 19.30
C GLY A 117 -3.57 3.16 20.44
#